data_AF-A0A673V6N1-F1
#
_entry.id   AF-A0A673V6N1-F1
#
_cell.length_a   1.000
_cell.length_b   1.000
_cell.length_c   1.000
_cell.angle_alpha   90.00
_cell.angle_beta   90.00
_cell.angle_gamma   90.00
#
_symmetry.space_group_name_H-M   'P 1'
#
loop_
_entity.id
_entity.type
_entity.pdbx_description
1 polymer ?
#
loop_
_entity_poly.entity_id
_entity_poly.type
_entity_poly.pdbx_seq_one_letter_code
_entity_poly.pdbx_strand_id
1 'polypeptide(L)'
;MARLLQPPPKFLPADWQVANKTQYHRAEAQRSRSERLVVESQRLVEEIEKTTRRSQSDVNRKLEQRLEEIRFWRKELGDRLEQLVSVTEELLTYQTRLHSALDGLKGPLHITQMCLEYRENRVGIDLVHDEVEQELVKEAEIIHGVTALLTRTLEEVSEQIRLNRSAKYNLEKDLTDKSVALTIDDVCFSLNNNSPNIQYSEGAGQVDPRSVSLEDWLDFSNANVEKAARQSHNSLALKALVDRVLSQTASDLRRQCDVVDTAFQNGLKETKDARDKLAAHLAKVMEEVASQEENIAVLEKAILDQEGPAKVAHTRLETRRHRPRVELCRDVAQHRLVREVQEIAHNVARSVGVGAACTWTSDRAVRSHAGVSAFAPVGAPFPEGGQLWPHRKWVPKFRVFWSPNPDV
;
A
#
# COMPACT_ATOMS: atom_id res chain seq x y z
N MET A 1 70.63 10.23 -115.96
CA MET A 1 71.40 8.97 -115.83
C MET A 1 70.77 8.13 -114.73
N ALA A 2 70.09 7.06 -115.10
CA ALA A 2 69.48 6.12 -114.16
C ALA A 2 70.58 5.35 -113.42
N ARG A 3 70.57 5.35 -112.08
CA ARG A 3 71.40 4.43 -111.29
C ARG A 3 70.89 3.02 -111.56
N LEU A 4 71.67 2.25 -112.33
CA LEU A 4 71.51 0.81 -112.47
C LEU A 4 71.53 0.19 -111.07
N LEU A 5 70.39 -0.33 -110.63
CA LEU A 5 70.28 -1.18 -109.46
C LEU A 5 71.23 -2.36 -109.67
N GLN A 6 72.33 -2.42 -108.93
CA GLN A 6 73.22 -3.57 -108.97
C GLN A 6 72.46 -4.82 -108.50
N PRO A 7 72.61 -5.97 -109.18
CA PRO A 7 72.01 -7.21 -108.71
C PRO A 7 72.60 -7.54 -107.33
N PRO A 8 71.76 -7.95 -106.36
CA PRO A 8 72.21 -8.21 -105.01
C PRO A 8 73.33 -9.27 -104.99
N PRO A 9 74.32 -9.14 -104.09
CA PRO A 9 75.40 -10.12 -103.95
C PRO A 9 74.81 -11.52 -103.69
N LYS A 10 75.30 -12.51 -104.43
CA LYS A 10 74.87 -13.91 -104.28
C LYS A 10 75.64 -14.54 -103.12
N PHE A 11 74.92 -15.09 -102.15
CA PHE A 11 75.49 -15.80 -101.01
C PHE A 11 76.02 -17.18 -101.43
N LEU A 12 77.05 -17.69 -100.72
CA LEU A 12 77.49 -19.06 -100.90
C LEU A 12 76.43 -20.02 -100.32
N PRO A 13 76.28 -21.23 -100.87
CA PRO A 13 75.38 -22.24 -100.29
C PRO A 13 75.63 -22.51 -98.81
N ALA A 14 76.89 -22.43 -98.35
CA ALA A 14 77.27 -22.56 -96.94
C ALA A 14 76.71 -21.41 -96.07
N ASP A 15 76.75 -20.17 -96.55
CA ASP A 15 76.20 -19.00 -95.84
C ASP A 15 74.67 -19.09 -95.71
N TRP A 16 73.99 -19.57 -96.76
CA TRP A 16 72.55 -19.83 -96.73
C TRP A 16 72.19 -20.95 -95.73
N GLN A 17 72.97 -22.03 -95.68
CA GLN A 17 72.79 -23.11 -94.71
C GLN A 17 72.96 -22.62 -93.27
N VAL A 18 73.99 -21.81 -93.00
CA VAL A 18 74.23 -21.21 -91.67
C VAL A 18 73.12 -20.23 -91.28
N ALA A 19 72.68 -19.36 -92.20
CA ALA A 19 71.60 -18.40 -91.95
C ALA A 19 70.27 -19.10 -91.67
N ASN A 20 69.89 -20.11 -92.46
CA ASN A 20 68.68 -20.90 -92.24
C ASN A 20 68.73 -21.70 -90.94
N LYS A 21 69.89 -22.31 -90.62
CA LYS A 21 70.08 -23.03 -89.36
C LYS A 21 69.93 -22.08 -88.16
N THR A 22 70.50 -20.87 -88.25
CA THR A 22 70.37 -19.84 -87.22
C THR A 22 68.93 -19.35 -87.07
N GLN A 23 68.22 -19.12 -88.19
CA GLN A 23 66.82 -18.70 -88.20
C GLN A 23 65.91 -19.79 -87.62
N TYR A 24 66.14 -21.05 -87.98
CA TYR A 24 65.45 -22.21 -87.41
C TYR A 24 65.67 -22.31 -85.90
N HIS A 25 66.92 -22.23 -85.42
CA HIS A 25 67.21 -22.27 -83.97
C HIS A 25 66.57 -21.09 -83.21
N ARG A 26 66.53 -19.88 -83.79
CA ARG A 26 65.82 -18.73 -83.18
C ARG A 26 64.31 -18.96 -83.14
N ALA A 27 63.71 -19.45 -84.23
CA ALA A 27 62.29 -19.76 -84.27
C ALA A 27 61.93 -20.88 -83.26
N GLU A 28 62.76 -21.91 -83.16
CA GLU A 28 62.60 -23.00 -82.20
C GLU A 28 62.68 -22.52 -80.74
N ALA A 29 63.67 -21.66 -80.43
CA ALA A 29 63.80 -21.07 -79.10
C ALA A 29 62.60 -20.18 -78.72
N GLN A 30 62.06 -19.40 -79.68
CA GLN A 30 60.85 -18.60 -79.46
C GLN A 30 59.61 -19.49 -79.28
N ARG A 31 59.45 -20.54 -80.10
CA ARG A 31 58.37 -21.52 -79.97
C ARG A 31 58.39 -22.18 -78.60
N SER A 32 59.54 -22.73 -78.19
CA SER A 32 59.71 -23.37 -76.88
C SER A 32 59.46 -22.40 -75.71
N ARG A 33 59.83 -21.12 -75.83
CA ARG A 33 59.48 -20.10 -74.84
C ARG A 33 57.97 -19.85 -74.78
N SER A 34 57.31 -19.75 -75.93
CA SER A 34 55.87 -19.56 -76.03
C SER A 34 55.09 -20.75 -75.47
N GLU A 35 55.49 -21.99 -75.81
CA GLU A 35 54.89 -23.21 -75.28
C GLU A 35 55.01 -23.28 -73.75
N ARG A 36 56.18 -22.95 -73.20
CA ARG A 36 56.35 -22.84 -71.74
C ARG A 36 55.45 -21.79 -71.12
N LEU A 37 55.33 -20.61 -71.73
CA LEU A 37 54.45 -19.54 -71.23
C LEU A 37 52.97 -19.95 -71.27
N VAL A 38 52.54 -20.68 -72.30
CA VAL A 38 51.17 -21.23 -72.37
C VAL A 38 50.92 -22.22 -71.24
N VAL A 39 51.85 -23.14 -71.00
CA VAL A 39 51.75 -24.12 -69.89
C VAL A 39 51.74 -23.41 -68.53
N GLU A 40 52.59 -22.40 -68.34
CA GLU A 40 52.64 -21.60 -67.11
C GLU A 40 51.36 -20.79 -66.90
N SER A 41 50.83 -20.16 -67.96
CA SER A 41 49.56 -19.44 -67.93
C SER A 41 48.38 -20.35 -67.60
N GLN A 42 48.34 -21.55 -68.19
CA GLN A 42 47.26 -22.52 -67.92
C GLN A 42 47.32 -22.98 -66.46
N ARG A 43 48.51 -23.29 -65.96
CA ARG A 43 48.72 -23.63 -64.54
C ARG A 43 48.29 -22.50 -63.62
N LEU A 44 48.62 -21.25 -63.96
CA LEU A 44 48.23 -20.07 -63.18
C LEU A 44 46.71 -19.90 -63.15
N VAL A 45 46.02 -20.07 -64.28
CA VAL A 45 44.54 -20.03 -64.33
C VAL A 45 43.93 -21.10 -63.41
N GLU A 46 44.41 -22.34 -63.48
CA GLU A 46 43.93 -23.43 -62.62
C GLU A 46 44.18 -23.15 -61.13
N GLU A 47 45.35 -22.59 -60.80
CA GLU A 47 45.70 -22.20 -59.44
C GLU A 47 44.80 -21.07 -58.91
N ILE A 48 44.56 -20.04 -59.72
CA ILE A 48 43.66 -18.93 -59.40
C ILE A 48 42.24 -19.44 -59.19
N GLU A 49 41.70 -20.24 -60.11
CA GLU A 49 40.35 -20.81 -59.98
C GLU A 49 40.21 -21.65 -58.72
N LYS A 50 41.19 -22.53 -58.45
CA LYS A 50 41.17 -23.40 -57.28
C LYS A 50 41.24 -22.60 -55.99
N THR A 51 42.09 -21.57 -55.93
CA THR A 51 42.23 -20.70 -54.77
C THR A 51 40.97 -19.87 -54.55
N THR A 52 40.38 -19.35 -55.62
CA THR A 52 39.13 -18.57 -55.57
C THR A 52 37.96 -19.42 -55.08
N ARG A 53 37.77 -20.62 -55.66
CA ARG A 53 36.71 -21.56 -55.24
C ARG A 53 36.85 -21.95 -53.77
N ARG A 54 38.09 -22.22 -53.31
CA ARG A 54 38.37 -22.54 -51.90
C ARG A 54 38.05 -21.37 -50.98
N SER A 55 38.45 -20.15 -51.35
CA SER A 55 38.18 -18.96 -50.56
C SER A 55 36.69 -18.67 -50.46
N GLN A 56 35.93 -18.75 -51.57
CA GLN A 56 34.48 -18.58 -51.57
C GLN A 56 33.79 -19.62 -50.68
N SER A 57 34.20 -20.89 -50.75
CA SER A 57 33.66 -21.95 -49.90
C SER A 57 33.97 -21.72 -48.41
N ASP A 58 35.16 -21.24 -48.06
CA ASP A 58 35.52 -20.95 -46.67
C ASP A 58 34.70 -19.77 -46.11
N VAL A 59 34.54 -18.70 -46.91
CA VAL A 59 33.72 -17.54 -46.53
C VAL A 59 32.25 -17.93 -46.36
N ASN A 60 31.67 -18.71 -47.27
CA ASN A 60 30.28 -19.17 -47.15
C ASN A 60 30.06 -19.97 -45.85
N ARG A 61 31.00 -20.84 -45.48
CA ARG A 61 30.94 -21.58 -44.21
C ARG A 61 31.01 -20.65 -43.00
N LYS A 62 31.83 -19.59 -43.05
CA LYS A 62 31.91 -18.59 -41.97
C LYS A 62 30.63 -17.74 -41.88
N LEU A 63 30.02 -17.39 -43.01
CA LEU A 63 28.73 -16.69 -43.05
C LEU A 63 27.62 -17.57 -42.46
N GLU A 64 27.59 -18.86 -42.77
CA GLU A 64 26.66 -19.82 -42.18
C GLU A 64 26.79 -19.88 -40.64
N GLN A 65 28.02 -20.00 -40.14
CA GLN A 65 28.30 -19.95 -38.69
C GLN A 65 27.83 -18.63 -38.06
N ARG A 66 28.07 -17.51 -38.75
CA ARG A 66 27.65 -16.19 -38.26
C ARG A 66 26.12 -16.06 -38.20
N LEU A 67 25.40 -16.59 -39.19
CA LEU A 67 23.94 -16.64 -39.19
C LEU A 67 23.41 -17.44 -37.98
N GLU A 68 24.03 -18.57 -37.65
CA GLU A 68 23.66 -19.36 -36.47
C GLU A 68 23.88 -18.57 -35.16
N GLU A 69 25.01 -17.89 -35.01
CA GLU A 69 25.30 -17.03 -33.85
C GLU A 69 24.27 -15.89 -33.70
N ILE A 70 23.96 -15.18 -34.79
CA ILE A 70 22.99 -14.08 -34.76
C ILE A 70 21.60 -14.62 -34.43
N ARG A 71 21.20 -15.76 -35.00
CA ARG A 71 19.91 -16.42 -34.69
C ARG A 71 19.83 -16.84 -33.23
N PHE A 72 20.91 -17.38 -32.68
CA PHE A 72 21.01 -17.72 -31.26
C PHE A 72 20.78 -16.50 -30.37
N TRP A 73 21.55 -15.43 -30.59
CA TRP A 73 21.42 -14.21 -29.76
C TRP A 73 20.09 -13.51 -29.94
N ARG A 74 19.53 -13.48 -31.15
CA ARG A 74 18.18 -12.96 -31.38
C ARG A 74 17.14 -13.73 -30.57
N LYS A 75 17.26 -15.06 -30.50
CA LYS A 75 16.38 -15.90 -29.70
C LYS A 75 16.57 -15.62 -28.20
N GLU A 76 17.79 -15.63 -27.68
CA GLU A 76 18.05 -15.38 -26.25
C GLU A 76 17.55 -13.98 -25.84
N LEU A 77 17.79 -12.95 -26.64
CA LEU A 77 17.26 -11.60 -26.39
C LEU A 77 15.73 -11.57 -26.40
N GLY A 78 15.09 -12.26 -27.33
CA GLY A 78 13.64 -12.39 -27.43
C GLY A 78 13.02 -13.10 -26.22
N ASP A 79 13.54 -14.28 -25.87
CA ASP A 79 13.07 -15.07 -24.72
C ASP A 79 13.19 -14.27 -23.41
N ARG A 80 14.28 -13.50 -23.25
CA ARG A 80 14.49 -12.63 -22.08
C ARG A 80 13.58 -11.41 -22.07
N LEU A 81 13.31 -10.84 -23.24
CA LEU A 81 12.38 -9.72 -23.39
C LEU A 81 10.97 -10.15 -22.98
N GLU A 82 10.50 -11.31 -23.46
CA GLU A 82 9.18 -11.86 -23.10
C GLU A 82 9.06 -12.09 -21.59
N GLN A 83 10.07 -12.72 -20.97
CA GLN A 83 10.11 -12.91 -19.52
C GLN A 83 10.05 -11.59 -18.76
N LEU A 84 10.85 -10.60 -19.16
CA LEU A 84 10.89 -9.30 -18.49
C LEU A 84 9.57 -8.53 -18.64
N VAL A 85 8.93 -8.60 -19.82
CA VAL A 85 7.61 -7.99 -20.06
C VAL A 85 6.57 -8.62 -19.14
N SER A 86 6.50 -9.95 -19.11
CA SER A 86 5.55 -10.68 -18.25
C SER A 86 5.72 -10.31 -16.78
N VAL A 87 6.95 -10.35 -16.26
CA VAL A 87 7.24 -9.99 -14.85
C VAL A 87 6.91 -8.51 -14.56
N THR A 88 7.07 -7.62 -15.55
CA THR A 88 6.72 -6.20 -15.39
C THR A 88 5.20 -5.99 -15.34
N GLU A 89 4.43 -6.71 -16.14
CA GLU A 89 2.97 -6.69 -16.10
C GLU A 89 2.46 -7.18 -14.76
N GLU A 90 3.01 -8.29 -14.25
CA GLU A 90 2.71 -8.75 -12.89
C GLU A 90 3.04 -7.69 -11.84
N LEU A 91 4.20 -7.03 -11.93
CA LEU A 91 4.58 -6.01 -10.95
C LEU A 91 3.65 -4.77 -10.99
N LEU A 92 3.09 -4.43 -12.15
CA LEU A 92 2.05 -3.39 -12.28
C LEU A 92 0.75 -3.77 -11.55
N THR A 93 0.36 -5.06 -11.57
CA THR A 93 -0.80 -5.51 -10.78
C THR A 93 -0.56 -5.34 -9.27
N TYR A 94 0.66 -5.61 -8.80
CA TYR A 94 1.06 -5.40 -7.40
C TYR A 94 1.12 -3.93 -7.03
N GLN A 95 1.58 -3.07 -7.94
CA GLN A 95 1.52 -1.62 -7.78
C GLN A 95 0.07 -1.14 -7.58
N THR A 96 -0.88 -1.71 -8.33
CA THR A 96 -2.31 -1.39 -8.22
C THR A 96 -2.90 -1.89 -6.89
N ARG A 97 -2.52 -3.09 -6.45
CA ARG A 97 -2.89 -3.63 -5.13
C ARG A 97 -2.40 -2.74 -3.98
N LEU A 98 -1.15 -2.25 -4.05
CA LEU A 98 -0.59 -1.32 -3.07
C LEU A 98 -1.35 0.01 -3.00
N HIS A 99 -1.65 0.63 -4.15
CA HIS A 99 -2.47 1.85 -4.19
C HIS A 99 -3.85 1.63 -3.59
N SER A 100 -4.49 0.50 -3.93
CA SER A 100 -5.81 0.15 -3.41
C SER A 100 -5.80 -0.07 -1.89
N ALA A 101 -4.74 -0.70 -1.39
CA ALA A 101 -4.53 -0.88 0.05
C ALA A 101 -4.38 0.46 0.77
N LEU A 102 -3.55 1.37 0.25
CA LEU A 102 -3.34 2.72 0.78
C LEU A 102 -4.65 3.52 0.82
N ASP A 103 -5.44 3.48 -0.27
CA ASP A 103 -6.73 4.16 -0.31
C ASP A 103 -7.71 3.59 0.73
N GLY A 104 -7.69 2.26 0.91
CA GLY A 104 -8.49 1.56 1.91
C GLY A 104 -8.21 1.95 3.36
N LEU A 105 -7.07 2.58 3.67
CA LEU A 105 -6.72 3.02 5.04
C LEU A 105 -7.34 4.37 5.42
N LYS A 106 -7.74 5.18 4.44
CA LYS A 106 -8.28 6.53 4.68
C LYS A 106 -9.57 6.51 5.50
N GLY A 107 -10.48 5.58 5.16
CA GLY A 107 -11.76 5.42 5.84
C GLY A 107 -11.59 5.04 7.33
N PRO A 108 -10.89 3.94 7.64
CA PRO A 108 -10.58 3.56 9.02
C PRO A 108 -9.92 4.69 9.82
N LEU A 109 -8.89 5.35 9.26
CA LEU A 109 -8.21 6.44 9.95
C LEU A 109 -9.16 7.58 10.32
N HIS A 110 -10.01 8.00 9.37
CA HIS A 110 -10.98 9.06 9.61
C HIS A 110 -11.98 8.69 10.71
N ILE A 111 -12.46 7.45 10.73
CA ILE A 111 -13.36 6.97 11.79
C ILE A 111 -12.67 6.99 13.15
N THR A 112 -11.43 6.48 13.23
CA THR A 112 -10.65 6.50 14.48
C THR A 112 -10.44 7.93 14.97
N GLN A 113 -10.14 8.88 14.09
CA GLN A 113 -10.02 10.32 14.42
C GLN A 113 -11.34 10.90 14.93
N MET A 114 -12.45 10.67 14.24
CA MET A 114 -13.78 11.10 14.71
C MET A 114 -14.13 10.52 16.08
N CYS A 115 -13.81 9.24 16.31
CA CYS A 115 -14.02 8.60 17.60
C CYS A 115 -13.22 9.30 18.72
N LEU A 116 -11.98 9.70 18.47
CA LEU A 116 -11.16 10.46 19.41
C LEU A 116 -11.76 11.86 19.66
N GLU A 117 -12.15 12.58 18.61
CA GLU A 117 -12.81 13.89 18.73
C GLU A 117 -14.09 13.83 19.59
N TYR A 118 -14.91 12.77 19.44
CA TYR A 118 -16.09 12.59 20.28
C TYR A 118 -15.75 12.38 21.76
N ARG A 119 -14.58 11.79 22.07
CA ARG A 119 -14.12 11.61 23.46
C ARG A 119 -13.62 12.92 24.06
N GLU A 120 -12.93 13.74 23.28
CA GLU A 120 -12.47 15.07 23.70
C GLU A 120 -13.64 16.00 24.06
N ASN A 121 -14.82 15.75 23.50
CA ASN A 121 -16.05 16.49 23.78
C ASN A 121 -16.82 16.00 25.03
N ARG A 122 -16.29 15.06 25.82
CA ARG A 122 -16.90 14.65 27.09
C ARG A 122 -16.80 15.75 28.15
N VAL A 123 -17.75 15.75 29.09
CA VAL A 123 -17.92 16.85 30.05
C VAL A 123 -17.61 16.41 31.48
N GLY A 124 -16.89 17.24 32.21
CA GLY A 124 -16.64 17.05 33.64
C GLY A 124 -15.79 15.80 33.91
N ILE A 125 -16.25 14.96 34.85
CA ILE A 125 -15.51 13.76 35.26
C ILE A 125 -15.48 12.67 34.18
N ASP A 126 -16.38 12.73 33.19
CA ASP A 126 -16.42 11.77 32.09
C ASP A 126 -15.33 12.05 31.03
N LEU A 127 -14.67 13.21 31.07
CA LEU A 127 -13.48 13.50 30.27
C LEU A 127 -12.27 12.79 30.90
N VAL A 128 -12.13 11.51 30.58
CA VAL A 128 -11.13 10.61 31.17
C VAL A 128 -10.39 9.83 30.10
N HIS A 129 -9.09 9.62 30.33
CA HIS A 129 -8.24 8.74 29.52
C HIS A 129 -8.53 7.28 29.87
N ASP A 130 -9.52 6.70 29.21
CA ASP A 130 -9.92 5.32 29.39
C ASP A 130 -9.26 4.36 28.39
N GLU A 131 -9.49 3.06 28.58
CA GLU A 131 -8.93 2.00 27.75
C GLU A 131 -9.28 2.17 26.25
N VAL A 132 -10.48 2.67 25.96
CA VAL A 132 -10.91 2.86 24.57
C VAL A 132 -10.15 4.02 23.91
N GLU A 133 -9.91 5.13 24.62
CA GLU A 133 -9.08 6.22 24.11
C GLU A 133 -7.66 5.72 23.80
N GLN A 134 -7.06 4.95 24.72
CA GLN A 134 -5.72 4.37 24.54
C GLN A 134 -5.65 3.46 23.30
N GLU A 135 -6.63 2.57 23.12
CA GLU A 135 -6.65 1.65 21.98
C GLU A 135 -6.99 2.35 20.66
N LEU A 136 -7.77 3.44 20.67
CA LEU A 136 -8.01 4.29 19.49
C LEU A 136 -6.74 5.06 19.06
N VAL A 137 -5.99 5.63 20.01
CA VAL A 137 -4.71 6.29 19.71
C VAL A 137 -3.75 5.30 19.05
N LYS A 138 -3.64 4.09 19.62
CA LYS A 138 -2.81 3.01 19.07
C LYS A 138 -3.30 2.51 17.70
N GLU A 139 -4.62 2.47 17.47
CA GLU A 139 -5.19 2.19 16.14
C GLU A 139 -4.75 3.23 15.11
N ALA A 140 -4.80 4.53 15.45
CA ALA A 140 -4.32 5.59 14.58
C ALA A 140 -2.81 5.45 14.31
N GLU A 141 -1.99 5.19 15.33
CA GLU A 141 -0.54 4.98 15.18
C GLU A 141 -0.22 3.81 14.24
N ILE A 142 -0.91 2.67 14.41
CA ILE A 142 -0.75 1.49 13.55
C ILE A 142 -1.15 1.83 12.12
N ILE A 143 -2.27 2.52 11.90
CA ILE A 143 -2.70 2.90 10.54
C ILE A 143 -1.67 3.82 9.86
N HIS A 144 -1.10 4.80 10.59
CA HIS A 144 -0.04 5.65 10.05
C HIS A 144 1.24 4.85 9.74
N GLY A 145 1.66 3.95 10.63
CA GLY A 145 2.82 3.08 10.42
C GLY A 145 2.66 2.17 9.21
N VAL A 146 1.48 1.57 9.03
CA VAL A 146 1.13 0.77 7.85
C VAL A 146 1.15 1.64 6.59
N THR A 147 0.55 2.84 6.65
CA THR A 147 0.54 3.78 5.51
C THR A 147 1.96 4.09 5.05
N ALA A 148 2.86 4.46 5.98
CA ALA A 148 4.26 4.75 5.66
C ALA A 148 5.00 3.54 5.05
N LEU A 149 4.78 2.34 5.60
CA LEU A 149 5.39 1.11 5.08
C LEU A 149 4.90 0.79 3.66
N LEU A 150 3.60 0.89 3.40
CA LEU A 150 3.03 0.64 2.08
C LEU A 150 3.48 1.69 1.06
N THR A 151 3.58 2.96 1.44
CA THR A 151 4.10 4.04 0.58
C THR A 151 5.54 3.78 0.18
N ARG A 152 6.43 3.46 1.12
CA ARG A 152 7.82 3.12 0.80
C ARG A 152 7.91 1.89 -0.12
N THR A 153 7.12 0.85 0.17
CA THR A 153 7.09 -0.35 -0.68
C THR A 153 6.61 -0.03 -2.09
N LEU A 154 5.66 0.90 -2.23
CA LEU A 154 5.17 1.36 -3.52
C LEU A 154 6.22 2.16 -4.31
N GLU A 155 7.04 2.96 -3.63
CA GLU A 155 8.18 3.65 -4.25
C GLU A 155 9.22 2.66 -4.78
N GLU A 156 9.55 1.63 -4.00
CA GLU A 156 10.46 0.54 -4.41
C GLU A 156 9.92 -0.19 -5.65
N VAL A 157 8.61 -0.51 -5.68
CA VAL A 157 7.93 -1.12 -6.84
C VAL A 157 7.97 -0.22 -8.06
N SER A 158 7.72 1.08 -7.88
CA SER A 158 7.70 2.05 -8.98
C SER A 158 9.07 2.22 -9.61
N GLU A 159 10.12 2.25 -8.79
CA GLU A 159 11.51 2.29 -9.27
C GLU A 159 11.89 1.00 -10.01
N GLN A 160 11.50 -0.16 -9.48
CA GLN A 160 11.77 -1.43 -10.16
C GLN A 160 11.07 -1.51 -11.54
N ILE A 161 9.83 -1.02 -11.66
CA ILE A 161 9.15 -0.91 -12.98
C ILE A 161 9.94 -0.01 -13.93
N ARG A 162 10.49 1.10 -13.45
CA ARG A 162 11.31 2.02 -14.26
C ARG A 162 12.57 1.32 -14.77
N LEU A 163 13.25 0.56 -13.91
CA LEU A 163 14.44 -0.22 -14.27
C LEU A 163 14.11 -1.32 -15.29
N ASN A 164 12.98 -2.02 -15.12
CA ASN A 164 12.51 -3.02 -16.08
C ASN A 164 12.27 -2.38 -17.46
N ARG A 165 11.62 -1.21 -17.52
CA ARG A 165 11.40 -0.48 -18.79
C ARG A 165 12.72 -0.09 -19.47
N SER A 166 13.73 0.31 -18.69
CA SER A 166 15.06 0.61 -19.24
C SER A 166 15.74 -0.64 -19.80
N ALA A 167 15.68 -1.78 -19.10
CA ALA A 167 16.22 -3.04 -19.61
C ALA A 167 15.47 -3.52 -20.87
N LYS A 168 14.14 -3.42 -20.87
CA LYS A 168 13.28 -3.70 -22.02
C LYS A 168 13.72 -2.93 -23.27
N TYR A 169 13.89 -1.61 -23.15
CA TYR A 169 14.32 -0.76 -24.26
C TYR A 169 15.66 -1.22 -24.87
N ASN A 170 16.64 -1.58 -24.03
CA ASN A 170 17.94 -2.04 -24.53
C ASN A 170 17.84 -3.39 -25.26
N LEU A 171 17.02 -4.32 -24.74
CA LEU A 171 16.75 -5.60 -25.41
C LEU A 171 16.07 -5.39 -26.76
N GLU A 172 15.04 -4.54 -26.83
CA GLU A 172 14.31 -4.24 -28.08
C GLU A 172 15.24 -3.63 -29.14
N LYS A 173 16.12 -2.72 -28.72
CA LYS A 173 17.11 -2.12 -29.61
C LYS A 173 18.09 -3.16 -30.15
N ASP A 174 18.69 -3.96 -29.27
CA ASP A 174 19.64 -5.00 -29.68
C ASP A 174 18.96 -6.04 -30.59
N LEU A 175 17.72 -6.43 -30.27
CA LEU A 175 16.93 -7.36 -31.10
C LEU A 175 16.66 -6.79 -32.50
N THR A 176 16.40 -5.49 -32.60
CA THR A 176 16.22 -4.79 -33.89
C THR A 176 17.52 -4.83 -34.69
N ASP A 177 18.64 -4.48 -34.06
CA ASP A 177 19.96 -4.48 -34.70
C ASP A 177 20.36 -5.89 -35.17
N LYS A 178 20.11 -6.93 -34.35
CA LYS A 178 20.32 -8.34 -34.73
C LYS A 178 19.42 -8.78 -35.88
N SER A 179 18.19 -8.29 -35.96
CA SER A 179 17.25 -8.63 -37.06
C SER A 179 17.68 -8.00 -38.39
N VAL A 180 18.18 -6.77 -38.35
CA VAL A 180 18.76 -6.10 -39.53
C VAL A 180 20.03 -6.83 -39.97
N ALA A 181 20.94 -7.13 -39.02
CA ALA A 181 22.16 -7.86 -39.31
C ALA A 181 21.88 -9.24 -39.93
N LEU A 182 20.91 -9.98 -39.38
CA LEU A 182 20.51 -11.28 -39.93
C LEU A 182 20.01 -11.18 -41.37
N THR A 183 19.23 -10.13 -41.67
CA THR A 183 18.70 -9.91 -43.03
C THR A 183 19.83 -9.63 -44.02
N ILE A 184 20.81 -8.82 -43.62
CA ILE A 184 22.00 -8.52 -44.44
C ILE A 184 22.81 -9.80 -44.68
N ASP A 185 23.09 -10.56 -43.62
CA ASP A 185 23.90 -11.78 -43.72
C ASP A 185 23.20 -12.89 -44.50
N ASP A 186 21.86 -13.02 -44.41
CA ASP A 186 21.07 -13.96 -45.23
C ASP A 186 21.18 -13.59 -46.72
N VAL A 187 21.12 -12.29 -47.05
CA VAL A 187 21.35 -11.82 -48.44
C VAL A 187 22.77 -12.17 -48.87
N CYS A 188 23.79 -11.84 -48.08
CA CYS A 188 25.18 -12.15 -48.39
C CYS A 188 25.42 -13.65 -48.60
N PHE A 189 24.84 -14.50 -47.75
CA PHE A 189 24.92 -15.96 -47.86
C PHE A 189 24.24 -16.49 -49.13
N SER A 190 23.17 -15.83 -49.61
CA SER A 190 22.46 -16.22 -50.83
C SER A 190 23.17 -15.81 -52.14
N LEU A 191 24.15 -14.90 -52.08
CA LEU A 191 24.87 -14.43 -53.26
C LEU A 191 25.75 -15.54 -53.86
N ASN A 192 25.74 -15.64 -55.19
CA ASN A 192 26.60 -16.51 -55.96
C ASN A 192 27.14 -15.78 -57.20
N ASN A 193 28.05 -16.40 -57.95
CA ASN A 193 28.74 -15.77 -59.08
C ASN A 193 27.80 -15.32 -60.22
N ASN A 194 26.56 -15.83 -60.26
CA ASN A 194 25.54 -15.49 -61.25
C ASN A 194 24.40 -14.63 -60.67
N SER A 195 24.51 -14.20 -59.41
CA SER A 195 23.49 -13.36 -58.79
C SER A 195 23.38 -12.02 -59.52
N PRO A 196 22.16 -11.54 -59.80
CA PRO A 196 21.98 -10.20 -60.36
C PRO A 196 22.47 -9.13 -59.36
N ASN A 197 22.94 -8.00 -59.86
CA ASN A 197 23.39 -6.83 -59.08
C ASN A 197 24.66 -7.03 -58.22
N ILE A 198 25.50 -8.03 -58.49
CA ILE A 198 26.88 -8.05 -57.97
C ILE A 198 27.72 -6.98 -58.70
N GLN A 199 28.44 -6.14 -57.95
CA GLN A 199 29.22 -5.03 -58.50
C GLN A 199 30.47 -4.73 -57.66
N TYR A 200 31.48 -4.13 -58.28
CA TYR A 200 32.63 -3.61 -57.54
C TYR A 200 32.24 -2.37 -56.76
N SER A 201 32.61 -2.33 -55.48
CA SER A 201 32.37 -1.19 -54.60
C SER A 201 33.70 -0.61 -54.12
N GLU A 202 33.86 0.70 -54.24
CA GLU A 202 35.08 1.40 -53.82
C GLU A 202 35.22 1.35 -52.29
N GLY A 203 36.41 1.01 -51.79
CA GLY A 203 36.68 0.91 -50.34
C GLY A 203 36.23 -0.38 -49.64
N ALA A 204 35.50 -1.28 -50.31
CA ALA A 204 34.96 -2.51 -49.69
C ALA A 204 36.01 -3.53 -49.20
N GLY A 205 37.27 -3.38 -49.61
CA GLY A 205 38.38 -4.23 -49.16
C GLY A 205 39.00 -3.81 -47.81
N GLN A 206 38.52 -2.72 -47.20
CA GLN A 206 39.04 -2.19 -45.94
C GLN A 206 38.06 -2.43 -44.80
N VAL A 207 38.57 -2.77 -43.62
CA VAL A 207 37.76 -2.84 -42.40
C VAL A 207 37.39 -1.42 -41.97
N ASP A 208 36.10 -1.16 -41.74
CA ASP A 208 35.63 0.14 -41.25
C ASP A 208 36.22 0.43 -39.85
N PRO A 209 36.90 1.57 -39.62
CA PRO A 209 37.41 1.95 -38.31
C PRO A 209 36.36 2.06 -37.20
N ARG A 210 35.07 2.15 -37.55
CA ARG A 210 33.93 2.17 -36.61
C ARG A 210 33.44 0.77 -36.23
N SER A 211 34.01 -0.29 -36.81
CA SER A 211 33.65 -1.66 -36.46
C SER A 211 34.11 -2.03 -35.05
N VAL A 212 33.37 -2.94 -34.43
CA VAL A 212 33.65 -3.47 -33.09
C VAL A 212 34.25 -4.86 -33.19
N SER A 213 34.96 -5.29 -32.14
CA SER A 213 35.45 -6.67 -32.09
C SER A 213 34.30 -7.66 -31.88
N LEU A 214 34.55 -8.94 -32.19
CA LEU A 214 33.57 -10.00 -31.93
C LEU A 214 33.30 -10.15 -30.42
N GLU A 215 34.33 -9.96 -29.60
CA GLU A 215 34.23 -10.00 -28.14
C GLU A 215 33.31 -8.89 -27.63
N ASP A 216 33.52 -7.64 -28.09
CA ASP A 216 32.64 -6.51 -27.72
C ASP A 216 31.18 -6.75 -28.15
N TRP A 217 30.96 -7.37 -29.32
CA TRP A 217 29.62 -7.71 -29.81
C TRP A 217 28.94 -8.76 -28.94
N LEU A 218 29.66 -9.78 -28.50
CA LEU A 218 29.17 -10.80 -27.58
C LEU A 218 28.86 -10.20 -26.22
N ASP A 219 29.80 -9.42 -25.67
CA ASP A 219 29.68 -8.79 -24.37
C ASP A 219 28.50 -7.80 -24.33
N PHE A 220 28.24 -7.08 -25.41
CA PHE A 220 27.11 -6.18 -25.51
C PHE A 220 25.77 -6.90 -25.32
N SER A 221 25.54 -7.99 -26.07
CA SER A 221 24.29 -8.75 -25.97
C SER A 221 24.21 -9.53 -24.65
N ASN A 222 25.32 -10.10 -24.18
CA ASN A 222 25.36 -10.77 -22.89
C ASN A 222 25.04 -9.81 -21.73
N ALA A 223 25.62 -8.61 -21.72
CA ALA A 223 25.35 -7.61 -20.69
C ALA A 223 23.88 -7.17 -20.66
N ASN A 224 23.22 -7.07 -21.83
CA ASN A 224 21.79 -6.79 -21.92
C ASN A 224 20.94 -7.92 -21.32
N VAL A 225 21.26 -9.17 -21.68
CA VAL A 225 20.59 -10.38 -21.14
C VAL A 225 20.76 -10.47 -19.63
N GLU A 226 21.97 -10.32 -19.10
CA GLU A 226 22.24 -10.37 -17.67
C GLU A 226 21.55 -9.23 -16.92
N LYS A 227 21.54 -8.02 -17.49
CA LYS A 227 20.84 -6.89 -16.87
C LYS A 227 19.34 -7.16 -16.78
N ALA A 228 18.73 -7.70 -17.83
CA ALA A 228 17.32 -8.09 -17.83
C ALA A 228 17.05 -9.21 -16.81
N ALA A 229 17.89 -10.24 -16.75
CA ALA A 229 17.78 -11.33 -15.77
C ALA A 229 17.85 -10.81 -14.33
N ARG A 230 18.76 -9.88 -14.03
CA ARG A 230 18.84 -9.21 -12.72
C ARG A 230 17.55 -8.46 -12.38
N GLN A 231 16.99 -7.71 -13.34
CA GLN A 231 15.74 -6.98 -13.12
C GLN A 231 14.53 -7.91 -12.91
N SER A 232 14.45 -9.01 -13.66
CA SER A 232 13.42 -10.03 -13.46
C SER A 232 13.53 -10.68 -12.08
N HIS A 233 14.74 -11.03 -11.64
CA HIS A 233 14.97 -11.58 -10.30
C HIS A 233 14.55 -10.60 -9.19
N ASN A 234 14.99 -9.33 -9.29
CA ASN A 234 14.63 -8.30 -8.32
C ASN A 234 13.10 -8.09 -8.27
N SER A 235 12.45 -8.10 -9.43
CA SER A 235 10.98 -7.96 -9.51
C SER A 235 10.26 -9.13 -8.82
N LEU A 236 10.72 -10.38 -9.01
CA LEU A 236 10.15 -11.54 -8.32
C LEU A 236 10.35 -11.47 -6.80
N ALA A 237 11.55 -11.09 -6.35
CA ALA A 237 11.83 -10.88 -4.92
C ALA A 237 10.92 -9.79 -4.33
N LEU A 238 10.74 -8.69 -5.06
CA LEU A 238 9.90 -7.58 -4.64
C LEU A 238 8.41 -7.97 -4.57
N LYS A 239 7.90 -8.78 -5.52
CA LYS A 239 6.54 -9.33 -5.42
C LYS A 239 6.33 -10.11 -4.13
N ALA A 240 7.27 -10.99 -3.78
CA ALA A 240 7.20 -11.78 -2.54
C ALA A 240 7.27 -10.90 -1.28
N LEU A 241 8.05 -9.81 -1.33
CA LEU A 241 8.07 -8.81 -0.26
C LEU A 241 6.72 -8.11 -0.13
N VAL A 242 6.15 -7.66 -1.24
CA VAL A 242 4.85 -6.98 -1.27
C VAL A 242 3.77 -7.88 -0.68
N ASP A 243 3.62 -9.12 -1.14
CA ASP A 243 2.60 -10.04 -0.58
C ASP A 243 2.74 -10.23 0.93
N ARG A 244 3.97 -10.31 1.43
CA ARG A 244 4.25 -10.44 2.87
C ARG A 244 3.86 -9.19 3.64
N VAL A 245 4.27 -8.02 3.16
CA VAL A 245 3.95 -6.73 3.78
C VAL A 245 2.43 -6.58 3.83
N LEU A 246 1.77 -6.75 2.70
CA LEU A 246 0.32 -6.70 2.54
C LEU A 246 -0.42 -7.63 3.51
N SER A 247 0.02 -8.89 3.60
CA SER A 247 -0.59 -9.88 4.51
C SER A 247 -0.37 -9.53 5.99
N GLN A 248 0.85 -9.13 6.34
CA GLN A 248 1.23 -8.77 7.71
C GLN A 248 0.46 -7.53 8.18
N THR A 249 0.47 -6.46 7.39
CA THR A 249 -0.22 -5.22 7.75
C THR A 249 -1.74 -5.42 7.84
N ALA A 250 -2.32 -6.24 6.97
CA ALA A 250 -3.74 -6.57 7.07
C ALA A 250 -4.06 -7.37 8.35
N SER A 251 -3.14 -8.24 8.80
CA SER A 251 -3.28 -8.97 10.06
C SER A 251 -3.19 -8.03 11.27
N ASP A 252 -2.22 -7.11 11.27
CA ASP A 252 -2.01 -6.17 12.36
C ASP A 252 -3.19 -5.21 12.53
N LEU A 253 -3.73 -4.70 11.42
CA LEU A 253 -4.92 -3.87 11.42
C LEU A 253 -6.16 -4.59 11.94
N ARG A 254 -6.39 -5.85 11.50
CA ARG A 254 -7.51 -6.66 12.01
C ARG A 254 -7.40 -6.89 13.50
N ARG A 255 -6.22 -7.28 13.97
CA ARG A 255 -5.97 -7.51 15.39
C ARG A 255 -6.24 -6.25 16.21
N GLN A 256 -5.80 -5.08 15.74
CA GLN A 256 -6.06 -3.83 16.46
C GLN A 256 -7.54 -3.46 16.44
N CYS A 257 -8.24 -3.68 15.32
CA CYS A 257 -9.69 -3.48 15.25
C CYS A 257 -10.43 -4.34 16.28
N ASP A 258 -10.05 -5.62 16.44
CA ASP A 258 -10.66 -6.52 17.42
C ASP A 258 -10.43 -6.04 18.87
N VAL A 259 -9.24 -5.50 19.15
CA VAL A 259 -8.88 -4.93 20.46
C VAL A 259 -9.72 -3.68 20.75
N VAL A 260 -9.81 -2.75 19.79
CA VAL A 260 -10.63 -1.53 19.91
C VAL A 260 -12.11 -1.89 20.11
N ASP A 261 -12.63 -2.85 19.34
CA ASP A 261 -14.02 -3.30 19.45
C ASP A 261 -14.32 -3.89 20.82
N THR A 262 -13.38 -4.67 21.38
CA THR A 262 -13.49 -5.23 22.73
C THR A 262 -13.47 -4.11 23.78
N ALA A 263 -12.58 -3.14 23.67
CA ALA A 263 -12.52 -2.00 24.56
C ALA A 263 -13.84 -1.21 24.54
N PHE A 264 -14.41 -0.95 23.36
CA PHE A 264 -15.72 -0.30 23.24
C PHE A 264 -16.85 -1.10 23.88
N GLN A 265 -16.86 -2.43 23.71
CA GLN A 265 -17.87 -3.29 24.33
C GLN A 265 -17.80 -3.23 25.86
N ASN A 266 -16.58 -3.28 26.42
CA ASN A 266 -16.36 -3.18 27.85
C ASN A 266 -16.77 -1.80 28.39
N GLY A 267 -16.28 -0.72 27.77
CA GLY A 267 -16.63 0.64 28.17
C GLY A 267 -18.13 0.92 28.08
N LEU A 268 -18.81 0.45 27.02
CA LEU A 268 -20.26 0.61 26.91
C LEU A 268 -21.01 -0.14 28.00
N LYS A 269 -20.54 -1.34 28.37
CA LYS A 269 -21.11 -2.12 29.47
C LYS A 269 -20.94 -1.39 30.79
N GLU A 270 -19.74 -0.90 31.08
CA GLU A 270 -19.45 -0.15 32.31
C GLU A 270 -20.31 1.11 32.43
N THR A 271 -20.42 1.91 31.35
CA THR A 271 -21.27 3.11 31.33
C THR A 271 -22.75 2.78 31.54
N LYS A 272 -23.26 1.70 30.92
CA LYS A 272 -24.63 1.24 31.12
C LYS A 272 -24.88 0.78 32.54
N ASP A 273 -23.98 -0.03 33.10
CA ASP A 273 -24.08 -0.54 34.46
C ASP A 273 -24.04 0.61 35.49
N ALA A 274 -23.19 1.63 35.26
CA ALA A 274 -23.13 2.82 36.10
C ALA A 274 -24.42 3.63 36.04
N ARG A 275 -24.93 3.90 34.83
CA ARG A 275 -26.22 4.58 34.61
C ARG A 275 -27.37 3.84 35.30
N ASP A 276 -27.45 2.53 35.13
CA ASP A 276 -28.56 1.72 35.65
C ASP A 276 -28.52 1.68 37.18
N LYS A 277 -27.32 1.61 37.79
CA LYS A 277 -27.15 1.75 39.24
C LYS A 277 -27.57 3.14 39.72
N LEU A 278 -27.17 4.21 39.04
CA LEU A 278 -27.55 5.58 39.41
C LEU A 278 -29.06 5.79 39.29
N ALA A 279 -29.69 5.30 38.22
CA ALA A 279 -31.14 5.36 38.04
C ALA A 279 -31.90 4.59 39.13
N ALA A 280 -31.43 3.39 39.48
CA ALA A 280 -32.00 2.61 40.57
C ALA A 280 -31.83 3.28 41.94
N HIS A 281 -30.69 3.93 42.19
CA HIS A 281 -30.47 4.70 43.41
C HIS A 281 -31.32 5.97 43.46
N LEU A 282 -31.48 6.68 42.34
CA LEU A 282 -32.37 7.83 42.23
C LEU A 282 -33.81 7.44 42.60
N ALA A 283 -34.32 6.32 42.07
CA ALA A 283 -35.66 5.83 42.41
C ALA A 283 -35.83 5.61 43.93
N LYS A 284 -34.84 4.99 44.59
CA LYS A 284 -34.85 4.80 46.05
C LYS A 284 -34.80 6.11 46.82
N VAL A 285 -34.00 7.08 46.36
CA VAL A 285 -33.93 8.41 46.99
C VAL A 285 -35.24 9.16 46.84
N MET A 286 -35.93 9.05 45.69
CA MET A 286 -37.26 9.64 45.49
C MET A 286 -38.31 9.01 46.41
N GLU A 287 -38.29 7.69 46.57
CA GLU A 287 -39.18 6.98 47.50
C GLU A 287 -38.95 7.43 48.95
N GLU A 288 -37.68 7.56 49.37
CA GLU A 288 -37.33 8.08 50.70
C GLU A 288 -37.78 9.54 50.89
N VAL A 289 -37.62 10.40 49.88
CA VAL A 289 -38.11 11.80 49.94
C VAL A 289 -39.63 11.81 50.13
N ALA A 290 -40.38 11.02 49.37
CA ALA A 290 -41.83 10.93 49.53
C ALA A 290 -42.23 10.40 50.93
N SER A 291 -41.47 9.43 51.46
CA SER A 291 -41.69 8.92 52.82
C SER A 291 -41.42 10.00 53.88
N GLN A 292 -40.37 10.82 53.71
CA GLN A 292 -40.10 11.94 54.60
C GLN A 292 -41.18 13.03 54.51
N GLU A 293 -41.69 13.32 53.32
CA GLU A 293 -42.80 14.27 53.12
C GLU A 293 -44.08 13.80 53.82
N GLU A 294 -44.45 12.52 53.68
CA GLU A 294 -45.60 11.95 54.40
C GLU A 294 -45.39 12.00 55.93
N ASN A 295 -44.18 11.70 56.40
CA ASN A 295 -43.86 11.77 57.82
C ASN A 295 -43.95 13.21 58.36
N ILE A 296 -43.52 14.21 57.58
CA ILE A 296 -43.69 15.63 57.91
C ILE A 296 -45.19 15.96 58.02
N ALA A 297 -46.01 15.56 57.05
CA ALA A 297 -47.46 15.80 57.08
C ALA A 297 -48.14 15.17 58.30
N VAL A 298 -47.75 13.94 58.67
CA VAL A 298 -48.23 13.27 59.89
C VAL A 298 -47.83 14.04 61.15
N LEU A 299 -46.59 14.53 61.22
CA LEU A 299 -46.10 15.32 62.36
C LEU A 299 -46.80 16.68 62.47
N GLU A 300 -47.00 17.37 61.35
CA GLU A 300 -47.75 18.65 61.30
C GLU A 300 -49.19 18.47 61.77
N LYS A 301 -49.86 17.41 61.29
CA LYS A 301 -51.20 17.05 61.76
C LYS A 301 -51.21 16.73 63.25
N ALA A 302 -50.26 15.94 63.74
CA ALA A 302 -50.16 15.61 65.16
C ALA A 302 -49.94 16.86 66.03
N ILE A 303 -49.18 17.85 65.56
CA ILE A 303 -49.01 19.15 66.24
C ILE A 303 -50.32 19.92 66.26
N LEU A 304 -51.02 20.00 65.12
CA LEU A 304 -52.31 20.68 65.00
C LEU A 304 -53.36 20.05 65.93
N ASP A 305 -53.42 18.72 66.00
CA ASP A 305 -54.34 17.98 66.86
C ASP A 305 -54.11 18.25 68.36
N GLN A 306 -52.91 18.69 68.77
CA GLN A 306 -52.64 19.12 70.16
C GLN A 306 -53.19 20.51 70.49
N GLU A 307 -53.55 21.33 69.50
CA GLU A 307 -54.03 22.70 69.72
C GLU A 307 -55.35 22.72 70.50
N GLY A 308 -56.27 21.80 70.19
CA GLY A 308 -57.56 21.64 70.88
C GLY A 308 -57.39 21.31 72.36
N PRO A 309 -56.73 20.18 72.72
CA PRO A 309 -56.40 19.83 74.10
C PRO A 309 -55.64 20.94 74.84
N ALA A 310 -54.67 21.59 74.19
CA ALA A 310 -53.92 22.70 74.78
C ALA A 310 -54.83 23.88 75.13
N LYS A 311 -55.73 24.29 74.22
CA LYS A 311 -56.72 25.36 74.46
C LYS A 311 -57.66 25.03 75.60
N VAL A 312 -58.14 23.78 75.67
CA VAL A 312 -59.02 23.32 76.77
C VAL A 312 -58.29 23.40 78.11
N ALA A 313 -57.06 22.88 78.19
CA ALA A 313 -56.27 22.90 79.41
C ALA A 313 -55.95 24.35 79.86
N HIS A 314 -55.57 25.23 78.94
CA HIS A 314 -55.35 26.66 79.22
C HIS A 314 -56.61 27.38 79.68
N THR A 315 -57.74 27.17 78.97
CA THR A 315 -59.02 27.79 79.32
C THR A 315 -59.49 27.32 80.69
N ARG A 316 -59.35 26.02 81.00
CA ARG A 316 -59.67 25.47 82.32
C ARG A 316 -58.80 26.10 83.42
N LEU A 317 -57.51 26.31 83.17
CA LEU A 317 -56.61 27.00 84.11
C LEU A 317 -57.00 28.46 84.32
N GLU A 318 -57.26 29.20 83.24
CA GLU A 318 -57.61 30.62 83.31
C GLU A 318 -58.94 30.83 84.03
N THR A 319 -59.99 30.08 83.67
CA THR A 319 -61.28 30.14 84.36
C THR A 319 -61.13 29.85 85.86
N ARG A 320 -60.25 28.90 86.23
CA ARG A 320 -59.97 28.60 87.64
C ARG A 320 -59.21 29.70 88.38
N ARG A 321 -58.57 30.68 87.70
CA ARG A 321 -57.93 31.86 88.33
C ARG A 321 -58.93 32.87 88.86
N HIS A 322 -60.18 32.84 88.40
CA HIS A 322 -61.23 33.77 88.83
C HIS A 322 -61.98 33.29 90.08
N ARG A 323 -61.56 32.16 90.68
CA ARG A 323 -62.15 31.65 91.91
C ARG A 323 -61.89 32.66 93.07
N PRO A 324 -62.92 33.08 93.81
CA PRO A 324 -62.77 34.14 94.80
C PRO A 324 -62.12 33.66 96.11
N ARG A 325 -61.21 34.47 96.66
CA ARG A 325 -60.64 34.33 98.02
C ARG A 325 -60.06 32.92 98.27
N VAL A 326 -60.54 32.22 99.30
CA VAL A 326 -60.01 30.92 99.75
C VAL A 326 -60.27 29.79 98.75
N GLU A 327 -61.25 29.95 97.85
CA GLU A 327 -61.56 29.02 96.76
C GLU A 327 -60.49 29.05 95.64
N LEU A 328 -59.59 30.05 95.63
CA LEU A 328 -58.38 30.05 94.81
C LEU A 328 -57.32 29.12 95.42
N CYS A 329 -57.69 27.85 95.61
CA CYS A 329 -56.85 26.85 96.23
C CYS A 329 -56.03 26.09 95.19
N ARG A 330 -54.84 25.63 95.60
CA ARG A 330 -53.97 24.75 94.81
C ARG A 330 -54.37 23.29 95.00
N ASP A 331 -55.60 23.00 94.61
CA ASP A 331 -56.17 21.65 94.68
C ASP A 331 -55.48 20.67 93.70
N VAL A 332 -55.79 19.38 93.84
CA VAL A 332 -55.20 18.32 93.00
C VAL A 332 -55.48 18.55 91.50
N ALA A 333 -56.66 19.06 91.16
CA ALA A 333 -57.03 19.36 89.78
C ALA A 333 -56.23 20.54 89.22
N GLN A 334 -55.94 21.58 90.03
CA GLN A 334 -55.09 22.70 89.68
C GLN A 334 -53.67 22.22 89.34
N HIS A 335 -53.08 21.36 90.18
CA HIS A 335 -51.76 20.80 89.91
C HIS A 335 -51.76 19.89 88.67
N ARG A 336 -52.81 19.09 88.44
CA ARG A 336 -52.88 18.22 87.25
C ARG A 336 -53.05 19.02 85.97
N LEU A 337 -53.87 20.07 85.95
CA LEU A 337 -54.04 20.94 84.78
C LEU A 337 -52.74 21.67 84.42
N VAL A 338 -51.98 22.15 85.41
CA VAL A 338 -50.64 22.74 85.15
C VAL A 338 -49.70 21.72 84.53
N ARG A 339 -49.69 20.47 85.02
CA ARG A 339 -48.89 19.39 84.44
C ARG A 339 -49.35 19.02 83.03
N GLU A 340 -50.65 18.97 82.78
CA GLU A 340 -51.23 18.69 81.45
C GLU A 340 -50.77 19.72 80.42
N VAL A 341 -50.79 21.02 80.75
CA VAL A 341 -50.25 22.07 79.87
C VAL A 341 -48.76 21.88 79.60
N GLN A 342 -47.97 21.56 80.63
CA GLN A 342 -46.53 21.30 80.47
C GLN A 342 -46.24 20.05 79.63
N GLU A 343 -47.00 18.97 79.82
CA GLU A 343 -46.90 17.71 79.06
C GLU A 343 -47.24 17.96 77.57
N ILE A 344 -48.33 18.68 77.27
CA ILE A 344 -48.72 19.01 75.89
C ILE A 344 -47.68 19.93 75.23
N ALA A 345 -47.21 20.97 75.93
CA ALA A 345 -46.16 21.86 75.41
C ALA A 345 -44.85 21.12 75.12
N HIS A 346 -44.46 20.17 75.98
CA HIS A 346 -43.29 19.33 75.78
C HIS A 346 -43.45 18.40 74.57
N ASN A 347 -44.62 17.76 74.42
CA ASN A 347 -44.90 16.89 73.29
C ASN A 347 -44.90 17.64 71.95
N VAL A 348 -45.49 18.84 71.91
CA VAL A 348 -45.45 19.72 70.73
C VAL A 348 -44.02 20.12 70.39
N ALA A 349 -43.22 20.54 71.38
CA ALA A 349 -41.82 20.91 71.16
C ALA A 349 -40.97 19.75 70.61
N ARG A 350 -41.23 18.52 71.08
CA ARG A 350 -40.57 17.31 70.55
C ARG A 350 -40.97 17.02 69.11
N SER A 351 -42.26 17.09 68.77
CA SER A 351 -42.74 16.86 67.41
C SER A 351 -42.21 17.92 66.43
N VAL A 352 -42.11 19.18 66.85
CA VAL A 352 -41.47 20.25 66.06
C VAL A 352 -39.99 19.96 65.82
N GLY A 353 -39.27 19.50 66.85
CA GLY A 353 -37.85 19.15 66.71
C GLY A 353 -37.60 17.99 65.73
N VAL A 354 -38.46 16.97 65.74
CA VAL A 354 -38.37 15.85 64.78
C VAL A 354 -38.80 16.29 63.38
N GLY A 355 -39.86 17.08 63.25
CA GLY A 355 -40.30 17.63 61.96
C GLY A 355 -39.23 18.50 61.28
N ALA A 356 -38.51 19.31 62.07
CA ALA A 356 -37.38 20.10 61.59
C ALA A 356 -36.21 19.23 61.09
N ALA A 357 -35.96 18.07 61.72
CA ALA A 357 -34.96 17.12 61.26
C ALA A 357 -35.37 16.46 59.94
N CYS A 358 -36.64 16.03 59.82
CA CYS A 358 -37.19 15.42 58.60
C CYS A 358 -37.17 16.37 57.40
N THR A 359 -37.53 17.65 57.60
CA THR A 359 -37.43 18.68 56.55
C THR A 359 -35.98 18.90 56.12
N TRP A 360 -35.04 18.96 57.08
CA TRP A 360 -33.63 19.14 56.77
C TRP A 360 -33.05 17.95 55.97
N THR A 361 -33.45 16.72 56.29
CA THR A 361 -33.04 15.52 55.54
C THR A 361 -33.64 15.47 54.15
N SER A 362 -34.92 15.79 53.99
CA SER A 362 -35.59 15.85 52.68
C SER A 362 -34.94 16.90 51.77
N ASP A 363 -34.78 18.14 52.26
CA ASP A 363 -34.15 19.21 51.50
C ASP A 363 -32.69 18.89 51.11
N ARG A 364 -31.96 18.19 51.97
CA ARG A 364 -30.57 17.78 51.68
C ARG A 364 -30.53 16.73 50.59
N ALA A 365 -31.45 15.76 50.61
CA ALA A 365 -31.59 14.77 49.54
C ALA A 365 -31.92 15.45 48.21
N VAL A 366 -32.88 16.38 48.19
CA VAL A 366 -33.25 17.17 47.01
C VAL A 366 -32.08 18.02 46.51
N ARG A 367 -31.36 18.73 47.39
CA ARG A 367 -30.19 19.55 47.00
C ARG A 367 -29.00 18.74 46.50
N SER A 368 -28.74 17.58 47.11
CA SER A 368 -27.71 16.66 46.63
C SER A 368 -28.02 16.17 45.21
N HIS A 369 -29.31 16.08 44.85
CA HIS A 369 -29.76 15.77 43.50
C HIS A 369 -29.80 16.98 42.58
N ALA A 370 -30.13 18.19 43.05
CA ALA A 370 -30.08 19.42 42.25
C ALA A 370 -28.64 19.77 41.81
N GLY A 371 -27.63 19.41 42.62
CA GLY A 371 -26.22 19.44 42.22
C GLY A 371 -25.86 18.41 41.15
N VAL A 372 -26.64 17.34 41.02
CA VAL A 372 -26.55 16.34 39.92
C VAL A 372 -27.44 16.76 38.73
N SER A 373 -28.49 17.54 38.95
CA SER A 373 -29.39 18.08 37.90
C SER A 373 -28.88 19.37 37.26
N ALA A 374 -27.72 19.89 37.66
CA ALA A 374 -26.96 20.86 36.89
C ALA A 374 -26.28 20.24 35.65
N PHE A 375 -26.57 18.98 35.33
CA PHE A 375 -26.52 18.50 33.95
C PHE A 375 -27.73 19.08 33.20
N ALA A 376 -27.49 20.23 32.55
CA ALA A 376 -28.42 20.85 31.64
C ALA A 376 -29.02 19.83 30.63
N PRO A 377 -30.27 20.01 30.18
CA PRO A 377 -30.68 19.38 28.95
C PRO A 377 -29.91 20.08 27.83
N VAL A 378 -28.78 19.51 27.41
CA VAL A 378 -28.23 19.81 26.10
C VAL A 378 -29.22 19.21 25.11
N GLY A 379 -30.22 20.00 24.75
CA GLY A 379 -30.98 19.83 23.52
C GLY A 379 -30.02 19.98 22.34
N ALA A 380 -29.31 18.90 22.02
CA ALA A 380 -28.97 18.60 20.64
C ALA A 380 -30.08 17.68 20.13
N PRO A 381 -30.71 17.96 18.99
CA PRO A 381 -31.69 17.04 18.44
C PRO A 381 -30.98 15.72 18.15
N PHE A 382 -31.36 14.66 18.88
CA PHE A 382 -31.21 13.32 18.36
C PHE A 382 -31.88 13.32 16.98
N PRO A 383 -31.19 12.96 15.89
CA PRO A 383 -31.90 12.71 14.65
C PRO A 383 -32.82 11.52 14.91
N GLU A 384 -34.13 11.76 14.86
CA GLU A 384 -35.13 10.71 14.70
C GLU A 384 -34.83 10.00 13.37
N GLY A 385 -34.02 8.97 13.51
CA GLY A 385 -33.60 8.10 12.44
C GLY A 385 -32.86 6.97 13.13
N GLY A 386 -33.52 5.82 13.25
CA GLY A 386 -32.92 4.59 13.73
C GLY A 386 -31.77 4.16 12.81
N GLN A 387 -30.64 4.82 12.93
CA GLN A 387 -29.35 4.26 12.56
C GLN A 387 -28.87 3.57 13.81
N LEU A 388 -29.09 2.25 13.83
CA LEU A 388 -28.18 1.35 14.54
C LEU A 388 -26.77 1.94 14.39
N TRP A 389 -26.05 2.04 15.51
CA TRP A 389 -24.59 2.13 15.51
C TRP A 389 -24.09 1.38 14.27
N PRO A 390 -23.20 1.95 13.43
CA PRO A 390 -22.59 1.14 12.40
C PRO A 390 -21.84 0.07 13.18
N HIS A 391 -22.51 -1.08 13.38
CA HIS A 391 -21.91 -2.35 13.64
C HIS A 391 -20.72 -2.31 12.70
N ARG A 392 -19.51 -2.35 13.26
CA ARG A 392 -18.26 -2.49 12.52
C ARG A 392 -18.29 -3.85 11.81
N LYS A 393 -19.21 -3.99 10.83
CA LYS A 393 -19.34 -5.07 9.87
C LYS A 393 -18.36 -4.76 8.73
N TRP A 394 -17.11 -4.52 9.09
CA TRP A 394 -16.01 -4.48 8.14
C TRP A 394 -15.22 -5.79 8.20
N VAL A 395 -15.96 -6.89 8.10
CA VAL A 395 -15.41 -8.23 7.88
C VAL A 395 -15.75 -8.81 6.49
N PRO A 396 -16.71 -8.30 5.66
CA PRO A 396 -16.86 -8.83 4.29
C PRO A 396 -16.03 -8.12 3.20
N LYS A 397 -15.59 -6.86 3.35
CA LYS A 397 -14.89 -6.14 2.26
C LYS A 397 -13.37 -6.31 2.25
N PHE A 398 -12.78 -6.75 3.34
CA PHE A 398 -11.36 -7.13 3.37
C PHE A 398 -11.05 -8.45 2.64
N ARG A 399 -12.07 -9.22 2.24
CA ARG A 399 -11.87 -10.51 1.57
C ARG A 399 -11.65 -10.40 0.07
N VAL A 400 -11.98 -9.27 -0.56
CA VAL A 400 -11.95 -9.12 -2.03
C VAL A 400 -10.65 -8.47 -2.53
N PHE A 401 -9.98 -7.63 -1.71
CA PHE A 401 -8.76 -6.92 -2.13
C PHE A 401 -7.45 -7.66 -1.83
N TRP A 402 -7.51 -8.77 -1.08
CA TRP A 402 -6.34 -9.46 -0.52
C TRP A 402 -6.31 -10.96 -0.87
N SER A 403 -6.96 -11.37 -1.95
CA SER A 403 -6.96 -12.76 -2.42
C SER A 403 -5.79 -13.00 -3.40
N PRO A 404 -5.04 -14.12 -3.33
CA PRO A 404 -3.93 -14.39 -4.24
C PRO A 404 -4.32 -14.90 -5.64
N ASN A 405 -5.57 -14.75 -6.11
CA ASN A 405 -5.97 -15.30 -7.41
C ASN A 405 -7.18 -14.59 -8.03
N PRO A 406 -7.09 -14.01 -9.24
CA PRO A 406 -8.22 -13.57 -10.03
C PRO A 406 -8.45 -14.54 -11.19
N ASP A 407 -8.98 -15.73 -10.91
CA ASP A 407 -9.50 -16.65 -11.95
C ASP A 407 -10.74 -17.38 -11.42
N VAL A 408 -11.88 -16.66 -11.43
CA VAL A 408 -13.24 -17.13 -11.76
C VAL A 408 -14.01 -15.98 -12.36
#